data_AF-A0A151K328-F1
#
_entry.id   AF-A0A151K328-F1
#
_cell.length_a   1.000
_cell.length_b   1.000
_cell.length_c   1.000
_cell.angle_alpha   90.00
_cell.angle_beta   90.00
_cell.angle_gamma   90.00
#
_symmetry.space_group_name_H-M   'P 1'
#
loop_
_entity.id
_entity.type
_entity.pdbx_description
1 polymer ?
#
loop_
_entity_poly.entity_id
_entity_poly.type
_entity_poly.pdbx_seq_one_letter_code
_entity_poly.pdbx_strand_id
1 'polypeptide(L)'
;MLLLLFLGHIFLRKLNSTGNKWAHLPDIAQWLKEDDSKIGMTLLLLTAFALLIRIAYKFEEEEYKRQSLFQNIAIAVCIYLRHMSNGAVVKIPLYSSSGIYEVQIFWGIIAISLINYGYRVIRKIKHYTYNFMSIMVFFIINMWVRISAMLHQPYNVILLPMQIIVSSIINTVLRENDSLDRGVFLHYWLGNVFYFYQGNSNSLGSVNIAAGYVGLQSYMPFVTAVYLIINTYSAPVLAYFLLIYHWKMILKRIVHTNKCYIAWRLLTTTAYMFFIIFQLNHLFVLSVYLPKLLYEAMYTATMCCSALLMVIVIAVQHALIRFDDVHRCHICGTGLKNGHAFVQYLDNQA
;
A
#
# COMPACT_ATOMS: atom_id res chain seq x y z
N MET A 1 1.89 -22.21 -11.06
CA MET A 1 1.65 -21.03 -10.19
C MET A 1 2.58 -21.01 -8.98
N LEU A 2 2.66 -22.08 -8.18
CA LEU A 2 3.58 -22.17 -7.03
C LEU A 2 5.06 -22.03 -7.41
N LEU A 3 5.50 -22.65 -8.51
CA LEU A 3 6.87 -22.49 -9.03
C LEU A 3 7.23 -21.02 -9.34
N LEU A 4 6.28 -20.26 -9.90
CA LEU A 4 6.46 -18.84 -10.21
C LEU A 4 6.61 -18.02 -8.92
N LEU A 5 5.82 -18.31 -7.88
CA LEU A 5 5.97 -17.68 -6.57
C LEU A 5 7.33 -18.00 -5.95
N PHE A 6 7.80 -19.24 -6.08
CA PHE A 6 9.08 -19.68 -5.53
C PHE A 6 10.26 -19.01 -6.23
N LEU A 7 10.28 -19.01 -7.57
CA LEU A 7 11.31 -18.31 -8.36
C LEU A 7 11.28 -16.80 -8.11
N GLY A 8 10.08 -16.21 -8.04
CA GLY A 8 9.89 -14.82 -7.65
C GLY A 8 10.45 -14.53 -6.26
N HIS A 9 10.18 -15.39 -5.27
CA HIS A 9 10.71 -15.26 -3.92
C HIS A 9 12.24 -15.27 -3.91
N ILE A 10 12.88 -16.18 -4.66
CA ILE A 10 14.34 -16.26 -4.74
C ILE A 10 14.93 -14.97 -5.31
N PHE A 11 14.35 -14.47 -6.41
CA PHE A 11 14.82 -13.24 -7.04
C PHE A 11 14.62 -12.03 -6.12
N LEU A 12 13.41 -11.83 -5.61
CA LEU A 12 13.07 -10.67 -4.77
C LEU A 12 13.85 -10.66 -3.45
N ARG A 13 14.14 -11.84 -2.88
CA ARG A 13 14.99 -11.96 -1.69
C ARG A 13 16.43 -11.54 -1.92
N LYS A 14 16.95 -11.75 -3.14
CA LYS A 14 18.31 -11.32 -3.53
C LYS A 14 18.37 -9.86 -3.98
N LEU A 15 17.22 -9.19 -4.12
CA LEU A 15 17.17 -7.79 -4.53
C LEU A 15 17.87 -6.90 -3.52
N ASN A 16 17.56 -7.09 -2.23
CA ASN A 16 18.21 -6.40 -1.12
C ASN A 16 18.64 -7.41 -0.06
N SER A 17 19.90 -7.36 0.36
CA SER A 17 20.41 -8.10 1.51
C SER A 17 19.91 -7.46 2.79
N THR A 18 19.43 -8.26 3.74
CA THR A 18 18.96 -7.77 5.05
C THR A 18 19.87 -8.27 6.17
N GLY A 19 20.25 -7.35 7.05
CA GLY A 19 21.08 -7.62 8.22
C GLY A 19 22.60 -7.57 7.98
N ASN A 20 23.34 -7.29 9.04
CA ASN A 20 24.78 -6.99 8.95
C ASN A 20 25.64 -8.20 8.59
N LYS A 21 25.18 -9.43 8.86
CA LYS A 21 25.96 -10.66 8.66
C LYS A 21 26.35 -10.88 7.19
N TRP A 22 25.48 -10.48 6.26
CA TRP A 22 25.66 -10.67 4.83
C TRP A 22 25.77 -9.35 4.06
N ALA A 23 26.00 -8.24 4.77
CA ALA A 23 26.11 -6.90 4.17
C ALA A 23 27.40 -6.73 3.34
N HIS A 24 28.40 -7.60 3.54
CA HIS A 24 29.64 -7.59 2.77
C HIS A 24 29.52 -8.32 1.42
N LEU A 25 28.44 -9.08 1.20
CA LEU A 25 28.21 -9.75 -0.07
C LEU A 25 27.39 -8.82 -0.98
N PRO A 26 27.78 -8.66 -2.25
CA PRO A 26 27.05 -7.79 -3.18
C PRO A 26 25.66 -8.36 -3.43
N ASP A 27 24.63 -7.55 -3.19
CA ASP A 27 23.27 -7.83 -3.60
C ASP A 27 22.96 -7.23 -4.98
N ILE A 28 21.79 -7.57 -5.54
CA ILE A 28 21.42 -7.07 -6.88
C ILE A 28 21.30 -5.53 -6.85
N ALA A 29 20.76 -4.95 -5.78
CA ALA A 29 20.64 -3.50 -5.66
C ALA A 29 21.99 -2.78 -5.64
N GLN A 30 23.00 -3.32 -4.95
CA GLN A 30 24.36 -2.80 -4.92
C GLN A 30 24.99 -2.89 -6.31
N TRP A 31 24.90 -4.06 -6.96
CA TRP A 31 25.38 -4.23 -8.32
C TRP A 31 24.75 -3.24 -9.30
N LEU A 32 23.43 -2.99 -9.18
CA LEU A 32 22.71 -2.01 -9.99
C LEU A 32 23.12 -0.55 -9.71
N LYS A 33 23.61 -0.25 -8.49
CA LYS A 33 24.10 1.09 -8.12
C LYS A 33 25.52 1.34 -8.61
N GLU A 34 26.35 0.30 -8.61
CA GLU A 34 27.75 0.34 -9.04
C GLU A 34 27.90 0.26 -10.57
N ASP A 35 26.87 -0.19 -11.30
CA ASP A 35 26.85 -0.21 -12.76
C ASP A 35 26.92 1.21 -13.37
N ASP A 36 28.09 1.56 -13.92
CA ASP A 36 28.34 2.83 -14.61
C ASP A 36 27.37 3.09 -15.77
N SER A 37 26.92 2.02 -16.46
CA SER A 37 26.02 2.13 -17.61
C SER A 37 24.60 2.50 -17.21
N LYS A 38 24.19 2.16 -15.98
CA LYS A 38 22.83 2.34 -15.41
C LYS A 38 21.73 1.66 -16.23
N ILE A 39 22.10 0.79 -17.17
CA ILE A 39 21.17 0.12 -18.08
C ILE A 39 20.31 -0.85 -17.28
N GLY A 40 20.91 -1.60 -16.36
CA GLY A 40 20.20 -2.55 -15.51
C GLY A 40 19.11 -1.87 -14.66
N MET A 41 19.45 -0.74 -14.03
CA MET A 41 18.52 0.02 -13.19
C MET A 41 17.34 0.57 -14.02
N THR A 42 17.67 1.12 -15.20
CA THR A 42 16.68 1.63 -16.16
C THR A 42 15.72 0.53 -16.61
N LEU A 43 16.24 -0.64 -17.01
CA LEU A 43 15.43 -1.75 -17.49
C LEU A 43 14.51 -2.29 -16.39
N LEU A 44 15.01 -2.41 -15.15
CA LEU A 44 14.22 -2.85 -14.01
C LEU A 44 13.08 -1.87 -13.70
N LEU A 45 13.37 -0.56 -13.70
CA LEU A 45 12.37 0.47 -13.45
C LEU A 45 11.30 0.52 -14.56
N LEU A 46 11.71 0.45 -15.83
CA LEU A 46 10.77 0.39 -16.97
C LEU A 46 9.89 -0.86 -16.92
N THR A 47 10.45 -1.99 -16.51
CA THR A 47 9.68 -3.23 -16.29
C THR A 47 8.64 -3.03 -15.18
N ALA A 48 9.02 -2.38 -14.07
CA ALA A 48 8.09 -2.06 -12.99
C ALA A 48 6.94 -1.16 -13.48
N PHE A 49 7.22 -0.12 -14.26
CA PHE A 49 6.20 0.74 -14.85
C PHE A 49 5.27 0.00 -15.81
N ALA A 50 5.83 -0.82 -16.69
CA ALA A 50 5.03 -1.61 -17.63
C ALA A 50 4.05 -2.54 -16.88
N LEU A 51 4.50 -3.19 -15.82
CA LEU A 51 3.65 -4.04 -14.99
C LEU A 51 2.59 -3.23 -14.23
N LEU A 52 2.96 -2.11 -13.60
CA LEU A 52 2.01 -1.25 -12.89
C LEU A 52 0.94 -0.67 -13.81
N ILE A 53 1.32 -0.15 -14.99
CA ILE A 53 0.39 0.37 -16.00
C ILE A 53 -0.55 -0.75 -16.49
N ARG A 54 0.00 -1.95 -16.78
CA ARG A 54 -0.80 -3.10 -17.21
C ARG A 54 -1.80 -3.54 -16.14
N ILE A 55 -1.37 -3.60 -14.87
CA ILE A 55 -2.24 -3.96 -13.74
C ILE A 55 -3.34 -2.90 -13.60
N ALA A 56 -2.99 -1.61 -13.54
CA ALA A 56 -3.96 -0.53 -13.42
C ALA A 56 -4.98 -0.57 -14.56
N TYR A 57 -4.53 -0.73 -15.81
CA TYR A 57 -5.41 -0.83 -16.97
C TYR A 57 -6.36 -2.04 -16.92
N LYS A 58 -5.88 -3.19 -16.42
CA LYS A 58 -6.69 -4.42 -16.31
C LYS A 58 -7.81 -4.30 -15.27
N PHE A 59 -7.54 -3.65 -14.14
CA PHE A 59 -8.51 -3.54 -13.03
C PHE A 59 -9.42 -2.30 -13.13
N GLU A 60 -9.13 -1.36 -14.02
CA GLU A 60 -9.95 -0.16 -14.22
C GLU A 60 -11.27 -0.47 -14.97
N GLU A 61 -12.33 0.27 -14.62
CA GLU A 61 -13.62 0.22 -15.33
C GLU A 61 -13.45 0.72 -16.78
N GLU A 62 -14.14 0.10 -17.75
CA GLU A 62 -14.03 0.42 -19.20
C GLU A 62 -14.16 1.92 -19.49
N GLU A 63 -15.10 2.62 -18.83
CA GLU A 63 -15.35 4.06 -18.99
C GLU A 63 -14.11 4.92 -18.68
N TYR A 64 -13.26 4.48 -17.73
CA TYR A 64 -12.13 5.27 -17.21
C TYR A 64 -10.76 4.76 -17.67
N LYS A 65 -10.68 3.63 -18.40
CA LYS A 65 -9.42 3.00 -18.82
C LYS A 65 -8.48 3.95 -19.55
N ARG A 66 -8.98 4.72 -20.52
CA ARG A 66 -8.16 5.65 -21.31
C ARG A 66 -7.58 6.76 -20.45
N GLN A 67 -8.40 7.36 -19.59
CA GLN A 67 -7.96 8.41 -18.67
C GLN A 67 -6.93 7.88 -17.67
N SER A 68 -7.19 6.70 -17.08
CA SER A 68 -6.29 6.03 -16.14
C SER A 68 -4.95 5.70 -16.81
N LEU A 69 -4.95 5.23 -18.07
CA LEU A 69 -3.73 4.96 -18.83
C LEU A 69 -2.86 6.21 -19.01
N PHE A 70 -3.45 7.32 -19.48
CA PHE A 70 -2.71 8.59 -19.63
C PHE A 70 -2.13 9.07 -18.30
N GLN A 71 -2.91 8.99 -17.21
CA GLN A 71 -2.43 9.39 -15.88
C GLN A 71 -1.28 8.50 -15.40
N ASN A 72 -1.37 7.18 -15.53
CA ASN A 72 -0.31 6.28 -15.10
C ASN A 72 0.97 6.43 -15.94
N ILE A 73 0.85 6.71 -17.24
CA ILE A 73 2.00 7.05 -18.09
C ILE A 73 2.65 8.36 -17.63
N ALA A 74 1.86 9.41 -17.40
CA ALA A 74 2.38 10.70 -16.93
C ALA A 74 3.09 10.56 -15.57
N ILE A 75 2.52 9.77 -14.64
CA ILE A 75 3.15 9.46 -13.36
C ILE A 75 4.47 8.70 -13.55
N ALA A 76 4.50 7.68 -14.41
CA ALA A 76 5.72 6.92 -14.70
C ALA A 76 6.83 7.82 -15.27
N VAL A 77 6.47 8.75 -16.16
CA VAL A 77 7.40 9.76 -16.69
C VAL A 77 7.94 10.66 -15.57
N CYS A 78 7.08 11.17 -14.68
CA CYS A 78 7.54 12.00 -13.55
C CYS A 78 8.51 11.25 -12.63
N ILE A 79 8.21 9.99 -12.30
CA ILE A 79 9.06 9.15 -11.45
C ILE A 79 10.40 8.86 -12.17
N TYR A 80 10.37 8.55 -13.47
CA TYR A 80 11.57 8.33 -14.27
C TYR A 80 12.49 9.56 -14.27
N LEU A 81 11.93 10.73 -14.61
CA LEU A 81 12.68 11.97 -14.73
C LEU A 81 13.28 12.39 -13.37
N ARG A 82 12.58 12.15 -12.26
CA ARG A 82 13.13 12.36 -10.92
C ARG A 82 14.30 11.40 -10.61
N HIS A 83 14.21 10.12 -10.95
CA HIS A 83 15.34 9.22 -10.74
C HIS A 83 16.52 9.55 -11.66
N MET A 84 16.24 10.10 -12.84
CA MET A 84 17.24 10.56 -13.79
C MET A 84 17.97 11.81 -13.27
N SER A 85 17.26 12.76 -12.67
CA SER A 85 17.88 13.95 -12.06
C SER A 85 18.81 13.59 -10.90
N ASN A 86 18.44 12.56 -10.13
CA ASN A 86 19.28 11.98 -9.08
C ASN A 86 20.44 11.12 -9.61
N GLY A 87 20.55 10.95 -10.94
CA GLY A 87 21.59 10.17 -11.58
C GLY A 87 21.48 8.67 -11.36
N ALA A 88 20.31 8.15 -10.96
CA ALA A 88 20.12 6.72 -10.69
C ALA A 88 19.78 5.90 -11.94
N VAL A 89 19.30 6.54 -13.00
CA VAL A 89 18.96 5.89 -14.30
C VAL A 89 19.65 6.61 -15.46
N VAL A 90 19.53 6.05 -16.66
CA VAL A 90 20.14 6.58 -17.88
C VAL A 90 19.60 7.98 -18.17
N LYS A 91 20.53 8.92 -18.45
CA LYS A 91 20.21 10.30 -18.77
C LYS A 91 19.69 10.42 -20.20
N ILE A 92 18.63 11.21 -20.37
CA ILE A 92 18.14 11.61 -21.69
C ILE A 92 18.97 12.83 -22.14
N PRO A 93 19.72 12.74 -23.25
CA PRO A 93 20.46 13.88 -23.78
C PRO A 93 19.44 14.97 -24.13
N LEU A 94 19.63 16.19 -23.61
CA LEU A 94 18.78 17.41 -23.73
C LEU A 94 17.84 17.72 -22.57
N TYR A 95 17.68 16.86 -21.56
CA TYR A 95 16.84 17.17 -20.39
C TYR A 95 17.68 17.33 -19.12
N SER A 96 17.65 18.52 -18.52
CA SER A 96 18.30 18.81 -17.24
C SER A 96 17.30 19.45 -16.29
N SER A 97 17.10 18.82 -15.15
CA SER A 97 16.20 19.30 -14.09
C SER A 97 16.73 18.87 -12.73
N SER A 98 16.33 19.58 -11.68
CA SER A 98 16.64 19.25 -10.29
C SER A 98 15.80 18.11 -9.72
N GLY A 99 14.78 17.63 -10.45
CA GLY A 99 13.85 16.60 -9.96
C GLY A 99 12.69 17.16 -9.12
N ILE A 100 12.73 18.44 -8.74
CA ILE A 100 11.74 19.08 -7.88
C ILE A 100 10.45 19.34 -8.65
N TYR A 101 10.56 19.86 -9.87
CA TYR A 101 9.41 20.18 -10.71
C TYR A 101 8.62 18.92 -11.09
N GLU A 102 9.31 17.81 -11.30
CA GLU A 102 8.73 16.49 -11.58
C GLU A 102 7.89 16.00 -10.39
N VAL A 103 8.38 16.20 -9.17
CA VAL A 103 7.63 15.87 -7.95
C VAL A 103 6.42 16.79 -7.79
N GLN A 104 6.54 18.09 -8.11
CA GLN A 104 5.42 19.03 -8.08
C GLN A 104 4.34 18.67 -9.10
N ILE A 105 4.72 18.36 -10.34
CA ILE A 105 3.80 17.89 -11.39
C ILE A 105 3.13 16.59 -10.95
N PHE A 106 3.88 15.65 -10.37
CA PHE A 106 3.33 14.42 -9.82
C PHE A 106 2.23 14.70 -8.78
N TRP A 107 2.47 15.59 -7.81
CA TRP A 107 1.45 15.96 -6.82
C TRP A 107 0.24 16.65 -7.45
N GLY A 108 0.45 17.45 -8.50
CA GLY A 108 -0.64 18.01 -9.32
C GLY A 108 -1.49 16.92 -9.97
N ILE A 109 -0.87 15.89 -10.56
CA ILE A 109 -1.58 14.75 -11.15
C ILE A 109 -2.35 13.95 -10.08
N ILE A 110 -1.77 13.76 -8.89
CA ILE A 110 -2.44 13.13 -7.75
C ILE A 110 -3.68 13.92 -7.33
N ALA A 111 -3.58 15.25 -7.24
CA ALA A 111 -4.70 16.12 -6.91
C ALA A 111 -5.82 16.05 -7.97
N ILE A 112 -5.46 16.08 -9.25
CA ILE A 112 -6.41 15.89 -10.36
C ILE A 112 -7.08 14.51 -10.27
N SER A 113 -6.33 13.47 -9.95
CA SER A 113 -6.88 12.12 -9.78
C SER A 113 -7.87 12.06 -8.61
N LEU A 114 -7.58 12.70 -7.47
CA LEU A 114 -8.50 12.82 -6.34
C LEU A 114 -9.84 13.46 -6.74
N ILE A 115 -9.82 14.56 -7.49
CA ILE A 115 -11.03 15.23 -7.98
C ILE A 115 -11.82 14.32 -8.92
N ASN A 116 -11.15 13.64 -9.86
CA ASN A 116 -11.79 12.71 -10.79
C ASN A 116 -12.47 11.53 -10.08
N TYR A 117 -11.83 10.96 -9.06
CA TYR A 117 -12.43 9.90 -8.26
C TYR A 117 -13.61 10.41 -7.43
N GLY A 118 -13.53 11.62 -6.87
CA GLY A 118 -14.66 12.27 -6.20
C GLY A 118 -15.87 12.43 -7.14
N TYR A 119 -15.62 12.88 -8.38
CA TYR A 119 -16.67 12.97 -9.41
C TYR A 119 -17.27 11.61 -9.77
N ARG A 120 -16.45 10.56 -9.95
CA ARG A 120 -16.90 9.19 -10.22
C ARG A 120 -17.82 8.67 -9.09
N VAL A 121 -17.46 8.96 -7.85
CA VAL A 121 -18.22 8.55 -6.67
C VAL A 121 -19.57 9.26 -6.62
N ILE A 122 -19.60 10.58 -6.80
CA ILE A 122 -20.85 11.36 -6.83
C ILE A 122 -21.79 10.85 -7.94
N ARG A 123 -21.25 10.57 -9.13
CA ARG A 123 -22.04 9.98 -10.24
C ARG A 123 -22.63 8.62 -9.88
N LYS A 124 -21.83 7.72 -9.30
CA LYS A 124 -22.28 6.35 -8.95
C LYS A 124 -23.29 6.34 -7.80
N ILE A 125 -23.18 7.28 -6.86
CA ILE A 125 -24.19 7.50 -5.81
C ILE A 125 -25.52 7.93 -6.45
N LYS A 126 -25.51 8.91 -7.38
CA LYS A 126 -26.73 9.36 -8.08
C LYS A 126 -27.43 8.26 -8.88
N HIS A 127 -26.69 7.28 -9.39
CA HIS A 127 -27.24 6.16 -10.14
C HIS A 127 -27.56 4.92 -9.27
N TYR A 128 -27.63 5.06 -7.93
CA TYR A 128 -28.04 4.02 -6.97
C TYR A 128 -27.27 2.69 -7.12
N THR A 129 -25.97 2.76 -7.40
CA THR A 129 -25.13 1.55 -7.47
C THR A 129 -24.40 1.32 -6.14
N TYR A 130 -24.62 0.16 -5.50
CA TYR A 130 -24.06 -0.24 -4.20
C TYR A 130 -22.52 -0.49 -4.21
N ASN A 131 -21.76 0.23 -5.03
CA ASN A 131 -20.34 -0.02 -5.30
C ASN A 131 -19.37 0.95 -4.59
N PHE A 132 -19.83 1.77 -3.64
CA PHE A 132 -19.01 2.80 -2.98
C PHE A 132 -17.73 2.24 -2.35
N MET A 133 -17.80 1.19 -1.52
CA MET A 133 -16.59 0.55 -0.93
C MET A 133 -15.58 0.12 -1.98
N SER A 134 -16.06 -0.56 -3.03
CA SER A 134 -15.18 -1.12 -4.06
C SER A 134 -14.40 -0.01 -4.74
N ILE A 135 -15.08 1.09 -5.10
CA ILE A 135 -14.48 2.27 -5.70
C ILE A 135 -13.49 2.94 -4.74
N MET A 136 -13.86 3.09 -3.46
CA MET A 136 -13.01 3.70 -2.43
C MET A 136 -11.73 2.91 -2.18
N VAL A 137 -11.80 1.60 -2.01
CA VAL A 137 -10.60 0.79 -1.77
C VAL A 137 -9.74 0.71 -3.02
N PHE A 138 -10.34 0.57 -4.21
CA PHE A 138 -9.58 0.66 -5.45
C PHE A 138 -8.84 1.99 -5.57
N PHE A 139 -9.50 3.10 -5.23
CA PHE A 139 -8.89 4.42 -5.16
C PHE A 139 -7.73 4.48 -4.16
N ILE A 140 -7.93 4.00 -2.92
CA ILE A 140 -6.91 3.96 -1.87
C ILE A 140 -5.68 3.16 -2.32
N ILE A 141 -5.88 1.97 -2.91
CA ILE A 141 -4.79 1.14 -3.42
C ILE A 141 -4.03 1.86 -4.52
N ASN A 142 -4.72 2.45 -5.50
CA ASN A 142 -4.08 3.18 -6.60
C ASN A 142 -3.25 4.36 -6.09
N MET A 143 -3.79 5.15 -5.15
CA MET A 143 -3.06 6.27 -4.55
C MET A 143 -1.85 5.80 -3.75
N TRP A 144 -2.02 4.75 -2.93
CA TRP A 144 -0.94 4.18 -2.13
C TRP A 144 0.21 3.68 -2.99
N VAL A 145 -0.10 2.95 -4.08
CA VAL A 145 0.90 2.42 -5.02
C VAL A 145 1.65 3.55 -5.74
N ARG A 146 0.95 4.58 -6.22
CA ARG A 146 1.58 5.72 -6.93
C ARG A 146 2.50 6.52 -6.01
N ILE A 147 2.04 6.83 -4.79
CA ILE A 147 2.85 7.56 -3.80
C ILE A 147 4.04 6.71 -3.35
N SER A 148 3.85 5.42 -3.10
CA SER A 148 4.96 4.50 -2.77
C SER A 148 5.97 4.42 -3.91
N ALA A 149 5.52 4.30 -5.16
CA ALA A 149 6.39 4.22 -6.33
C ALA A 149 7.23 5.49 -6.51
N MET A 150 6.67 6.66 -6.22
CA MET A 150 7.44 7.88 -6.14
C MET A 150 8.49 7.74 -5.03
N LEU A 151 8.12 7.48 -3.78
CA LEU A 151 9.07 7.53 -2.65
C LEU A 151 10.17 6.47 -2.66
N HIS A 152 9.94 5.31 -3.30
CA HIS A 152 10.89 4.20 -3.35
C HIS A 152 12.19 4.54 -4.11
N GLN A 153 13.24 3.77 -3.81
CA GLN A 153 14.42 3.69 -4.68
C GLN A 153 14.03 2.99 -6.00
N PRO A 154 14.68 3.29 -7.14
CA PRO A 154 14.21 2.84 -8.46
C PRO A 154 14.10 1.31 -8.58
N TYR A 155 15.05 0.57 -8.00
CA TYR A 155 15.00 -0.89 -7.98
C TYR A 155 13.89 -1.46 -7.08
N ASN A 156 13.45 -0.74 -6.05
CA ASN A 156 12.39 -1.18 -5.15
C ASN A 156 10.98 -0.98 -5.75
N VAL A 157 10.84 -0.16 -6.80
CA VAL A 157 9.53 0.07 -7.46
C VAL A 157 8.95 -1.23 -8.02
N ILE A 158 9.78 -2.19 -8.44
CA ILE A 158 9.34 -3.52 -8.92
C ILE A 158 8.60 -4.33 -7.87
N LEU A 159 8.82 -4.05 -6.58
CA LEU A 159 8.19 -4.76 -5.48
C LEU A 159 6.68 -4.51 -5.44
N LEU A 160 6.22 -3.32 -5.84
CA LEU A 160 4.81 -2.95 -5.85
C LEU A 160 3.96 -3.82 -6.79
N PRO A 161 4.24 -3.91 -8.11
CA PRO A 161 3.48 -4.79 -8.99
C PRO A 161 3.64 -6.27 -8.62
N MET A 162 4.83 -6.69 -8.17
CA MET A 162 5.05 -8.07 -7.74
C MET A 162 4.19 -8.42 -6.52
N GLN A 163 4.05 -7.52 -5.56
CA GLN A 163 3.19 -7.73 -4.39
C GLN A 163 1.72 -7.90 -4.78
N ILE A 164 1.23 -7.08 -5.72
CA ILE A 164 -0.14 -7.19 -6.23
C ILE A 164 -0.36 -8.53 -6.95
N ILE A 165 0.61 -8.96 -7.76
CA ILE A 165 0.55 -10.26 -8.46
C ILE A 165 0.51 -11.42 -7.46
N VAL A 166 1.41 -11.42 -6.47
CA VAL A 166 1.47 -12.46 -5.44
C VAL A 166 0.19 -12.48 -4.60
N SER A 167 -0.33 -11.31 -4.21
CA SER A 167 -1.60 -11.19 -3.48
C SER A 167 -2.77 -11.79 -4.26
N SER A 168 -2.86 -11.48 -5.56
CA SER A 168 -3.89 -12.02 -6.45
C SER A 168 -3.79 -13.55 -6.56
N ILE A 169 -2.57 -14.08 -6.68
CA ILE A 169 -2.32 -15.53 -6.69
C ILE A 169 -2.76 -16.18 -5.38
N ILE A 170 -2.36 -15.62 -4.23
CA ILE A 170 -2.75 -16.11 -2.91
C ILE A 170 -4.28 -16.15 -2.79
N ASN A 171 -4.96 -15.10 -3.21
CA ASN A 171 -6.42 -15.05 -3.18
C ASN A 171 -7.06 -16.11 -4.09
N THR A 172 -6.54 -16.36 -5.29
CA THR A 172 -7.04 -17.44 -6.17
C THR A 172 -6.94 -18.80 -5.49
N VAL A 173 -5.82 -19.11 -4.83
CA VAL A 173 -5.64 -20.38 -4.09
C VAL A 173 -6.57 -20.46 -2.87
N LEU A 174 -6.73 -19.36 -2.13
CA LEU A 174 -7.54 -19.37 -0.91
C LEU A 174 -9.04 -19.50 -1.17
N ARG A 175 -9.53 -19.00 -2.32
CA ARG A 175 -10.94 -19.11 -2.70
C ARG A 175 -11.41 -20.56 -2.82
N GLU A 176 -10.49 -21.51 -3.04
CA GLU A 176 -10.81 -22.94 -3.10
C GLU A 176 -11.20 -23.51 -1.72
N ASN A 177 -10.76 -22.88 -0.62
CA ASN A 177 -10.91 -23.43 0.74
C ASN A 177 -11.64 -22.50 1.75
N ASP A 178 -12.27 -21.40 1.28
CA ASP A 178 -13.02 -20.31 1.99
C ASP A 178 -12.63 -20.00 3.46
N SER A 179 -11.35 -20.05 3.79
CA SER A 179 -10.87 -19.74 5.13
C SER A 179 -10.44 -18.29 5.26
N LEU A 180 -11.29 -17.48 5.87
CA LEU A 180 -11.01 -16.07 6.14
C LEU A 180 -9.70 -15.89 6.94
N ASP A 181 -9.56 -16.62 8.05
CA ASP A 181 -8.42 -16.46 8.98
C ASP A 181 -7.07 -16.78 8.33
N ARG A 182 -7.00 -17.82 7.49
CA ARG A 182 -5.78 -18.14 6.73
C ARG A 182 -5.43 -17.01 5.76
N GLY A 183 -6.43 -16.36 5.17
CA GLY A 183 -6.20 -15.20 4.29
C GLY A 183 -5.63 -14.00 5.04
N VAL A 184 -6.14 -13.70 6.25
CA VAL A 184 -5.58 -12.65 7.11
C VAL A 184 -4.12 -12.96 7.46
N PHE A 185 -3.85 -14.18 7.92
CA PHE A 185 -2.50 -14.61 8.28
C PHE A 185 -1.53 -14.52 7.10
N LEU A 186 -1.91 -15.02 5.92
CA LEU A 186 -1.07 -15.00 4.73
C LEU A 186 -0.79 -13.59 4.21
N HIS A 187 -1.75 -12.67 4.26
CA HIS A 187 -1.51 -11.28 3.83
C HIS A 187 -0.72 -10.49 4.88
N TYR A 188 -0.90 -10.78 6.17
CA TYR A 188 -0.02 -10.27 7.22
C TYR A 188 1.44 -10.69 6.96
N TRP A 189 1.67 -11.97 6.68
CA TRP A 189 2.98 -12.49 6.30
C TRP A 189 3.50 -11.91 4.99
N LEU A 190 2.66 -11.78 3.97
CA LEU A 190 3.01 -11.18 2.68
C LEU A 190 3.56 -9.77 2.85
N GLY A 191 2.88 -8.95 3.67
CA GLY A 191 3.31 -7.60 4.00
C GLY A 191 4.70 -7.57 4.63
N ASN A 192 4.95 -8.46 5.59
CA ASN A 192 6.27 -8.59 6.24
C ASN A 192 7.35 -9.08 5.28
N VAL A 193 7.05 -10.06 4.41
CA VAL A 193 8.02 -10.56 3.42
C VAL A 193 8.44 -9.45 2.46
N PHE A 194 7.48 -8.68 1.92
CA PHE A 194 7.78 -7.56 1.03
C PHE A 194 8.44 -6.38 1.76
N TYR A 195 8.14 -6.18 3.05
CA TYR A 195 8.86 -5.23 3.90
C TYR A 195 10.35 -5.53 3.94
N PHE A 196 10.74 -6.80 4.15
CA PHE A 196 12.15 -7.19 4.13
C PHE A 196 12.75 -7.16 2.72
N TYR A 197 11.97 -7.48 1.68
CA TYR A 197 12.44 -7.34 0.28
C TYR A 197 12.80 -5.92 -0.11
N GLN A 198 12.23 -4.91 0.54
CA GLN A 198 12.61 -3.50 0.33
C GLN A 198 14.00 -3.16 0.90
N GLY A 199 14.64 -4.09 1.62
CA GLY A 199 15.89 -3.86 2.35
C GLY A 199 15.66 -3.27 3.74
N ASN A 200 14.40 -3.16 4.19
CA ASN A 200 14.12 -2.74 5.55
C ASN A 200 14.55 -3.81 6.55
N SER A 201 14.88 -3.38 7.75
CA SER A 201 15.13 -4.24 8.91
C SER A 201 14.54 -3.56 10.15
N ASN A 202 14.45 -4.30 11.26
CA ASN A 202 14.04 -3.72 12.54
C ASN A 202 15.20 -2.93 13.19
N SER A 203 15.88 -2.05 12.43
CA SER A 203 17.04 -1.27 12.89
C SER A 203 16.99 0.14 12.30
N LEU A 204 17.34 1.17 13.09
CA LEU A 204 17.27 2.57 12.64
C LEU A 204 18.15 2.83 11.41
N GLY A 205 19.24 2.08 11.25
CA GLY A 205 20.13 2.19 10.10
C GLY A 205 19.53 1.79 8.75
N SER A 206 18.43 1.03 8.72
CA SER A 206 17.80 0.62 7.45
C SER A 206 16.71 1.57 6.95
N VAL A 207 16.28 2.57 7.74
CA VAL A 207 15.32 3.57 7.25
C VAL A 207 15.99 4.43 6.18
N ASN A 208 15.39 4.44 4.99
CA ASN A 208 15.88 5.26 3.89
C ASN A 208 15.52 6.73 4.11
N ILE A 209 16.39 7.47 4.79
CA ILE A 209 16.21 8.89 5.10
C ILE A 209 16.01 9.74 3.82
N ALA A 210 16.65 9.36 2.71
CA ALA A 210 16.53 10.07 1.43
C ALA A 210 15.08 10.11 0.89
N ALA A 211 14.26 9.11 1.22
CA ALA A 211 12.84 9.12 0.85
C ALA A 211 12.07 10.27 1.53
N GLY A 212 12.52 10.71 2.72
CA GLY A 212 11.92 11.81 3.47
C GLY A 212 12.15 13.20 2.87
N TYR A 213 13.09 13.33 1.93
CA TYR A 213 13.47 14.62 1.32
C TYR A 213 13.06 14.73 -0.15
N VAL A 214 12.23 13.79 -0.64
CA VAL A 214 11.79 13.75 -2.03
C VAL A 214 11.06 15.04 -2.41
N GLY A 215 11.66 15.81 -3.32
CA GLY A 215 11.08 17.06 -3.83
C GLY A 215 11.05 18.21 -2.82
N LEU A 216 11.78 18.11 -1.70
CA LEU A 216 11.90 19.17 -0.71
C LEU A 216 13.19 19.98 -0.92
N GLN A 217 13.07 21.31 -0.85
CA GLN A 217 14.23 22.22 -0.86
C GLN A 217 14.76 22.51 0.55
N SER A 218 13.88 22.45 1.55
CA SER A 218 14.19 22.68 2.96
C SER A 218 13.56 21.59 3.82
N TYR A 219 14.16 21.35 4.99
CA TYR A 219 13.66 20.34 5.92
C TYR A 219 12.29 20.75 6.47
N MET A 220 11.29 19.89 6.26
CA MET A 220 9.95 20.04 6.81
C MET A 220 9.63 18.80 7.66
N PRO A 221 9.77 18.86 9.00
CA PRO A 221 9.72 17.69 9.87
C PRO A 221 8.50 16.80 9.64
N PHE A 222 7.31 17.39 9.53
CA PHE A 222 6.07 16.65 9.35
C PHE A 222 5.99 15.92 8.01
N VAL A 223 6.34 16.61 6.91
CA VAL A 223 6.31 16.01 5.56
C VAL A 223 7.35 14.90 5.45
N THR A 224 8.56 15.16 5.94
CA THR A 224 9.63 14.16 5.99
C THR A 224 9.23 12.94 6.79
N ALA A 225 8.63 13.11 7.98
CA ALA A 225 8.14 11.99 8.78
C ALA A 225 7.08 11.15 8.03
N VAL A 226 6.10 11.80 7.39
CA VAL A 226 5.07 11.10 6.60
C VAL A 226 5.68 10.31 5.44
N TYR A 227 6.61 10.91 4.69
CA TYR A 227 7.29 10.21 3.59
C TYR A 227 8.12 9.02 4.07
N LEU A 228 8.81 9.14 5.21
CA LEU A 228 9.54 8.02 5.80
C LEU A 228 8.61 6.89 6.23
N ILE A 229 7.48 7.20 6.86
CA ILE A 229 6.46 6.21 7.25
C ILE A 229 5.92 5.50 6.02
N ILE A 230 5.52 6.23 4.98
CA ILE A 230 4.98 5.65 3.74
C ILE A 230 6.04 4.77 3.07
N ASN A 231 7.28 5.27 2.90
CA ASN A 231 8.34 4.49 2.27
C ASN A 231 8.62 3.19 3.06
N THR A 232 8.76 3.29 4.38
CA THR A 232 9.14 2.17 5.27
C THR A 232 8.03 1.12 5.38
N TYR A 233 6.77 1.53 5.55
CA TYR A 233 5.64 0.61 5.78
C TYR A 233 4.73 0.44 4.55
N SER A 234 5.21 0.84 3.37
CA SER A 234 4.49 0.70 2.09
C SER A 234 3.98 -0.71 1.83
N ALA A 235 4.82 -1.72 2.03
CA ALA A 235 4.47 -3.12 1.76
C ALA A 235 3.39 -3.68 2.71
N PRO A 236 3.51 -3.58 4.05
CA PRO A 236 2.46 -4.03 4.96
C PRO A 236 1.09 -3.39 4.73
N VAL A 237 1.07 -2.07 4.51
CA VAL A 237 -0.17 -1.33 4.26
C VAL A 237 -0.80 -1.75 2.94
N LEU A 238 0.01 -1.94 1.89
CA LEU A 238 -0.48 -2.43 0.60
C LEU A 238 -1.07 -3.84 0.72
N ALA A 239 -0.43 -4.75 1.47
CA ALA A 239 -0.95 -6.11 1.69
C ALA A 239 -2.31 -6.10 2.41
N TYR A 240 -2.48 -5.21 3.39
CA TYR A 240 -3.73 -5.05 4.11
C TYR A 240 -4.86 -4.52 3.21
N PHE A 241 -4.62 -3.49 2.39
CA PHE A 241 -5.66 -3.00 1.48
C PHE A 241 -6.01 -4.01 0.38
N LEU A 242 -5.03 -4.76 -0.14
CA LEU A 242 -5.27 -5.85 -1.10
C LEU A 242 -6.12 -6.97 -0.49
N LEU A 243 -5.86 -7.35 0.77
CA LEU A 243 -6.68 -8.31 1.51
C LEU A 243 -8.15 -7.86 1.54
N ILE A 244 -8.41 -6.60 1.90
CA ILE A 244 -9.76 -6.07 1.97
C ILE A 244 -10.44 -6.02 0.60
N TYR A 245 -9.70 -5.61 -0.43
CA TYR A 245 -10.18 -5.61 -1.81
C TYR A 245 -10.65 -6.99 -2.26
N HIS A 246 -9.91 -8.05 -1.91
CA HIS A 246 -10.25 -9.43 -2.27
C HIS A 246 -11.47 -9.99 -1.53
N TRP A 247 -11.77 -9.52 -0.31
CA TRP A 247 -12.92 -9.98 0.48
C TRP A 247 -14.27 -9.40 0.06
N LYS A 248 -14.35 -8.79 -1.13
CA LYS A 248 -15.59 -8.27 -1.74
C LYS A 248 -16.37 -7.29 -0.85
N MET A 249 -15.69 -6.66 0.10
CA MET A 249 -16.25 -5.59 0.93
C MET A 249 -17.44 -5.97 1.83
N ILE A 250 -17.49 -7.22 2.30
CA ILE A 250 -18.53 -7.64 3.25
C ILE A 250 -18.19 -7.09 4.64
N LEU A 251 -19.09 -6.29 5.22
CA LEU A 251 -18.88 -5.59 6.50
C LEU A 251 -18.40 -6.51 7.63
N LYS A 252 -19.09 -7.63 7.88
CA LYS A 252 -18.70 -8.61 8.92
C LYS A 252 -17.28 -9.14 8.68
N ARG A 253 -16.93 -9.43 7.43
CA ARG A 253 -15.58 -9.91 7.06
C ARG A 253 -14.52 -8.84 7.26
N ILE A 254 -14.79 -7.57 6.96
CA ILE A 254 -13.85 -6.47 7.19
C ILE A 254 -13.62 -6.25 8.69
N VAL A 255 -14.67 -6.18 9.51
CA VAL A 255 -14.54 -5.98 10.95
C VAL A 255 -13.75 -7.12 11.59
N HIS A 256 -14.05 -8.37 11.20
CA HIS A 256 -13.29 -9.55 11.65
C HIS A 256 -11.82 -9.47 11.20
N THR A 257 -11.59 -9.14 9.93
CA THR A 257 -10.24 -8.94 9.38
C THR A 257 -9.44 -7.91 10.17
N ASN A 258 -10.04 -6.76 10.49
CA ASN A 258 -9.38 -5.71 11.27
C ASN A 258 -9.02 -6.19 12.67
N LYS A 259 -9.94 -6.88 13.35
CA LYS A 259 -9.69 -7.45 14.69
C LYS A 259 -8.54 -8.45 14.67
N CYS A 260 -8.59 -9.44 13.77
CA CYS A 260 -7.55 -10.46 13.66
C CYS A 260 -6.19 -9.88 13.25
N TYR A 261 -6.16 -8.97 12.28
CA TYR A 261 -4.92 -8.35 11.81
C TYR A 261 -4.27 -7.52 12.92
N ILE A 262 -5.05 -6.70 13.63
CA ILE A 262 -4.55 -5.90 14.77
C ILE A 262 -4.10 -6.82 15.90
N ALA A 263 -4.80 -7.92 16.19
CA ALA A 263 -4.39 -8.88 17.21
C ALA A 263 -3.01 -9.49 16.89
N TRP A 264 -2.78 -9.91 15.64
CA TRP A 264 -1.47 -10.41 15.21
C TRP A 264 -0.36 -9.35 15.35
N ARG A 265 -0.66 -8.08 15.06
CA ARG A 265 0.28 -6.97 15.28
C ARG A 265 0.58 -6.74 16.75
N LEU A 266 -0.44 -6.67 17.59
CA LEU A 266 -0.29 -6.46 19.03
C LEU A 266 0.51 -7.60 19.66
N LEU A 267 0.30 -8.85 19.24
CA LEU A 267 1.08 -10.00 19.69
C LEU A 267 2.58 -9.78 19.51
N THR A 268 3.01 -9.31 18.33
CA THR A 268 4.43 -9.02 18.07
C THR A 268 4.96 -7.89 18.96
N THR A 269 4.21 -6.80 19.13
CA THR A 269 4.62 -5.70 20.01
C THR A 269 4.72 -6.15 21.47
N THR A 270 3.76 -6.94 21.95
CA THR A 270 3.78 -7.51 23.31
C THR A 270 5.00 -8.41 23.54
N ALA A 271 5.40 -9.20 22.55
CA ALA A 271 6.61 -10.03 22.65
C ALA A 271 7.87 -9.16 22.83
N TYR A 272 8.02 -8.07 22.06
CA TYR A 272 9.14 -7.14 22.24
C TYR A 272 9.12 -6.42 23.60
N MET A 273 7.93 -6.03 24.08
CA MET A 273 7.78 -5.47 25.42
C MET A 273 8.22 -6.46 26.51
N PHE A 274 7.83 -7.73 26.38
CA PHE A 274 8.26 -8.79 27.30
C PHE A 274 9.79 -8.94 27.31
N PHE A 275 10.44 -8.99 26.15
CA PHE A 275 11.89 -9.05 26.07
C PHE A 275 12.58 -7.83 26.71
N ILE A 276 12.03 -6.64 26.55
CA ILE A 276 12.57 -5.42 27.19
C ILE A 276 12.46 -5.49 28.70
N ILE A 277 11.31 -5.94 29.23
CA ILE A 277 11.11 -6.11 30.67
C ILE A 277 12.09 -7.15 31.23
N PHE A 278 12.23 -8.29 30.56
CA PHE A 278 13.15 -9.34 30.99
C PHE A 278 14.61 -8.88 30.96
N GLN A 279 14.99 -8.11 29.95
CA GLN A 279 16.36 -7.69 29.72
C GLN A 279 16.70 -6.33 30.35
N LEU A 280 15.80 -5.74 31.14
CA LEU A 280 15.81 -4.32 31.58
C LEU A 280 17.15 -3.85 32.19
N ASN A 281 17.85 -4.73 32.90
CA ASN A 281 19.14 -4.42 33.55
C ASN A 281 20.37 -4.62 32.66
N HIS A 282 20.18 -5.07 31.42
CA HIS A 282 21.27 -5.29 30.48
C HIS A 282 21.50 -4.07 29.59
N LEU A 283 22.76 -3.79 29.29
CA LEU A 283 23.22 -2.70 28.40
C LEU A 283 22.61 -2.73 26.98
N PHE A 284 21.95 -3.83 26.58
CA PHE A 284 21.36 -4.00 25.25
C PHE A 284 19.95 -3.44 25.14
N VAL A 285 19.29 -3.09 26.25
CA VAL A 285 17.92 -2.56 26.22
C VAL A 285 17.84 -1.29 25.40
N LEU A 286 18.70 -0.33 25.69
CA LEU A 286 18.69 0.98 25.03
C LEU A 286 19.28 0.95 23.62
N SER A 287 20.29 0.11 23.39
CA SER A 287 21.05 0.09 22.12
C SER A 287 20.47 -0.86 21.07
N VAL A 288 19.79 -1.94 21.48
CA VAL A 288 19.31 -3.00 20.57
C VAL A 288 17.79 -3.14 20.62
N TYR A 289 17.20 -3.25 21.81
CA TYR A 289 15.78 -3.58 21.94
C TYR A 289 14.86 -2.37 21.81
N LEU A 290 15.22 -1.21 22.36
CA LEU A 290 14.41 0.00 22.30
C LEU A 290 14.26 0.54 20.86
N PRO A 291 15.32 0.61 20.02
CA PRO A 291 15.18 0.96 18.61
C PRO A 291 14.25 -0.02 17.87
N LYS A 292 14.34 -1.32 18.14
CA LYS A 292 13.45 -2.34 17.58
C LYS A 292 12.00 -2.14 18.00
N LEU A 293 11.76 -1.86 19.28
CA LEU A 293 10.42 -1.58 19.79
C LEU A 293 9.84 -0.33 19.14
N LEU A 294 10.62 0.73 18.92
CA LEU A 294 10.17 1.93 18.23
C LEU A 294 9.66 1.61 16.80
N TYR A 295 10.37 0.75 16.07
CA TYR A 295 9.88 0.26 14.77
C TYR A 295 8.54 -0.46 14.89
N GLU A 296 8.44 -1.41 15.81
CA GLU A 296 7.22 -2.19 15.97
C GLU A 296 6.04 -1.33 16.44
N ALA A 297 6.29 -0.30 17.27
CA ALA A 297 5.31 0.68 17.68
C ALA A 297 4.84 1.55 16.51
N MET A 298 5.76 2.07 15.70
CA MET A 298 5.43 2.84 14.50
C MET A 298 4.71 2.00 13.43
N TYR A 299 5.11 0.73 13.28
CA TYR A 299 4.42 -0.21 12.41
C TYR A 299 2.99 -0.44 12.91
N THR A 300 2.80 -0.73 14.19
CA THR A 300 1.47 -0.92 14.78
C THR A 300 0.62 0.35 14.66
N ALA A 301 1.17 1.54 14.91
CA ALA A 301 0.48 2.81 14.71
C ALA A 301 0.02 3.01 13.26
N THR A 302 0.91 2.72 12.29
CA THR A 302 0.60 2.82 10.86
C THR A 302 -0.54 1.88 10.46
N MET A 303 -0.51 0.63 10.96
CA MET A 303 -1.58 -0.32 10.68
C MET A 303 -2.89 0.08 11.35
N CYS A 304 -2.87 0.59 12.58
CA CYS A 304 -4.06 1.14 13.23
C CYS A 304 -4.67 2.30 12.42
N CYS A 305 -3.85 3.21 11.89
CA CYS A 305 -4.32 4.28 11.00
C CYS A 305 -4.97 3.73 9.72
N SER A 306 -4.39 2.70 9.10
CA SER A 306 -5.00 2.05 7.91
C SER A 306 -6.33 1.34 8.24
N ALA A 307 -6.44 0.73 9.42
CA ALA A 307 -7.68 0.13 9.88
C ALA A 307 -8.76 1.16 10.18
N LEU A 308 -8.39 2.27 10.83
CA LEU A 308 -9.27 3.41 11.07
C LEU A 308 -9.78 4.02 9.76
N LEU A 309 -8.92 4.20 8.76
CA LEU A 309 -9.34 4.66 7.43
C LEU A 309 -10.44 3.76 6.84
N MET A 310 -10.29 2.44 6.97
CA MET A 310 -11.31 1.51 6.48
C MET A 310 -12.61 1.57 7.28
N VAL A 311 -12.55 1.78 8.59
CA VAL A 311 -13.74 2.00 9.42
C VAL A 311 -14.45 3.30 9.03
N ILE A 312 -13.72 4.37 8.71
CA ILE A 312 -14.30 5.63 8.22
C ILE A 312 -15.02 5.40 6.88
N VAL A 313 -14.37 4.70 5.94
CA VAL A 313 -14.98 4.33 4.65
C VAL A 313 -16.26 3.51 4.86
N ILE A 314 -16.25 2.60 5.85
CA ILE A 314 -17.44 1.88 6.33
C ILE A 314 -18.55 2.80 6.83
N ALA A 315 -18.23 3.68 7.76
CA ALA A 315 -19.19 4.59 8.35
C ALA A 315 -19.83 5.51 7.30
N VAL A 316 -19.03 6.02 6.35
CA VAL A 316 -19.51 6.87 5.26
C VAL A 316 -20.50 6.12 4.38
N GLN A 317 -20.21 4.88 3.98
CA GLN A 317 -21.18 4.10 3.20
C GLN A 317 -22.50 3.89 3.95
N HIS A 318 -22.42 3.59 5.25
CA HIS A 318 -23.61 3.35 6.04
C HIS A 318 -24.45 4.62 6.22
N ALA A 319 -23.81 5.78 6.33
CA ALA A 319 -24.47 7.09 6.35
C ALA A 319 -25.15 7.40 5.00
N LEU A 320 -24.50 7.07 3.87
CA LEU A 320 -25.07 7.26 2.54
C LEU A 320 -26.33 6.39 2.32
N ILE A 321 -26.29 5.10 2.68
CA ILE A 321 -27.46 4.20 2.57
C ILE A 321 -28.63 4.72 3.41
N ARG A 322 -28.36 5.13 4.66
CA ARG A 322 -29.40 5.65 5.57
C ARG A 322 -30.09 6.90 5.01
N PHE A 323 -29.35 7.77 4.32
CA PHE A 323 -29.89 8.97 3.71
C PHE A 323 -30.84 8.62 2.55
N ASP A 324 -30.49 7.64 1.71
CA ASP A 324 -31.32 7.20 0.59
C ASP A 324 -32.66 6.60 1.05
N ASP A 325 -32.67 5.81 2.13
CA ASP A 325 -33.90 5.21 2.68
C ASP A 325 -34.87 6.25 3.23
N VAL A 326 -34.35 7.29 3.92
CA VAL A 326 -35.16 8.41 4.42
C VAL A 326 -35.77 9.21 3.26
N HIS A 327 -35.00 9.47 2.20
CA HIS A 327 -35.48 10.21 1.04
C HIS A 327 -36.54 9.43 0.25
N ARG A 328 -36.42 8.10 0.18
CA ARG A 328 -37.43 7.22 -0.44
C ARG A 328 -38.73 7.19 0.37
N CYS A 329 -38.64 7.18 1.71
CA CYS A 329 -39.81 7.24 2.59
C CYS A 329 -40.62 8.53 2.41
N HIS A 330 -39.95 9.64 2.09
CA HIS A 330 -40.61 10.93 1.84
C HIS A 330 -41.30 11.01 0.46
N ILE A 331 -40.79 10.30 -0.54
CA ILE A 331 -41.37 10.27 -1.90
C ILE A 331 -42.53 9.27 -2.00
N CYS A 332 -42.55 8.20 -1.19
CA CYS A 332 -43.51 7.12 -1.34
C CYS A 332 -44.80 7.26 -0.50
N GLY A 333 -45.01 8.36 0.23
CA GLY A 333 -46.29 8.70 0.87
C GLY A 333 -46.96 7.61 1.72
N THR A 334 -46.20 6.63 2.21
CA THR A 334 -46.74 5.48 2.97
C THR A 334 -45.99 5.37 4.29
N GLY A 335 -46.71 5.67 5.36
CA GLY A 335 -46.18 5.65 6.71
C GLY A 335 -45.65 4.27 7.14
N LEU A 336 -44.53 4.30 7.86
CA LEU A 336 -44.21 3.44 9.00
C LEU A 336 -44.78 2.01 8.97
N LYS A 337 -44.26 1.12 8.10
CA LYS A 337 -44.41 -0.34 8.29
C LYS A 337 -43.20 -1.23 8.01
N ASN A 338 -42.04 -0.71 7.57
CA ASN A 338 -40.90 -1.56 7.20
C ASN A 338 -39.70 -1.54 8.17
N GLY A 339 -39.82 -0.95 9.36
CA GLY A 339 -38.78 -1.00 10.39
C GLY A 339 -38.49 -2.43 10.89
N HIS A 340 -39.46 -3.34 10.81
CA HIS A 340 -39.32 -4.73 11.27
C HIS A 340 -38.62 -5.65 10.26
N ALA A 341 -38.68 -5.36 8.95
CA ALA A 341 -38.05 -6.20 7.94
C ALA A 341 -36.52 -6.04 7.89
N PHE A 342 -35.99 -4.86 8.28
CA PHE A 342 -34.55 -4.62 8.32
C PHE A 342 -33.89 -5.26 9.56
N VAL A 343 -34.60 -5.31 10.69
CA VAL A 343 -34.14 -6.05 11.89
C VAL A 343 -34.12 -7.55 11.58
N GLN A 344 -35.09 -8.09 10.85
CA GLN A 344 -35.07 -9.49 10.39
C GLN A 344 -33.95 -9.80 9.38
N TYR A 345 -33.52 -8.84 8.54
CA TYR A 345 -32.37 -9.05 7.67
C TYR A 345 -31.04 -9.07 8.44
N LEU A 346 -30.95 -8.29 9.53
CA LEU A 346 -29.79 -8.31 10.44
C LEU A 346 -29.77 -9.57 11.32
N ASP A 347 -30.94 -10.06 11.78
CA ASP A 347 -31.05 -11.29 12.58
C ASP A 347 -30.91 -12.57 11.74
N ASN A 348 -31.39 -12.61 10.50
CA ASN A 348 -31.18 -13.76 9.61
C ASN A 348 -29.74 -13.82 9.03
N GLN A 349 -28.94 -12.79 9.27
CA GLN A 349 -27.50 -12.83 9.02
C GLN A 349 -26.68 -13.08 10.28
N ALA A 350 -27.27 -13.15 11.48
CA ALA A 350 -26.59 -13.27 12.77
C ALA A 350 -25.55 -14.40 12.77
#